data_AF-A0A959WUT6-F1
#
_entry.id   AF-A0A959WUT6-F1
#
_cell.length_a   1.000
_cell.length_b   1.000
_cell.length_c   1.000
_cell.angle_alpha   90.00
_cell.angle_beta   90.00
_cell.angle_gamma   90.00
#
_symmetry.space_group_name_H-M   'P 1'
#
loop_
_entity.id
_entity.type
_entity.pdbx_description
1 polymer ?
#
loop_
_entity_poly.entity_id
_entity_poly.type
_entity_poly.pdbx_seq_one_letter_code
_entity_poly.pdbx_strand_id
1 'polypeptide(L)' 'GRGEALLAEHRPAIELLRLSLHDLESPYAHVLDAVAACLPELTTRDRSEVERLAREGPPEEAVGLEPYGPPEAMPTGARA' A
#
# COMPACT_ATOMS: atom_id res chain seq x y z
N GLY A 1 -14.22 -11.53 -9.26
CA GLY A 1 -13.54 -12.80 -8.85
C GLY A 1 -12.85 -12.67 -7.49
N ARG A 2 -12.16 -13.70 -6.97
CA ARG A 2 -11.45 -13.58 -5.64
C ARG A 2 -10.42 -12.45 -5.61
N GLY A 3 -9.65 -12.27 -6.69
CA GLY A 3 -8.67 -11.19 -6.78
C GLY A 3 -9.31 -9.79 -6.80
N GLU A 4 -10.40 -9.62 -7.55
CA GLU A 4 -11.17 -8.37 -7.59
C GLU A 4 -11.75 -8.01 -6.21
N ALA A 5 -12.28 -8.98 -5.47
CA ALA A 5 -12.80 -8.75 -4.12
C ALA A 5 -11.69 -8.26 -3.17
N LEU A 6 -10.51 -8.87 -3.24
CA LEU A 6 -9.33 -8.46 -2.45
C LEU A 6 -8.87 -7.04 -2.84
N LEU A 7 -8.83 -6.72 -4.13
CA LEU A 7 -8.48 -5.37 -4.59
C LEU A 7 -9.53 -4.33 -4.16
N ALA A 8 -10.81 -4.69 -4.16
CA ALA A 8 -11.89 -3.82 -3.68
C ALA A 8 -11.79 -3.56 -2.17
N GLU A 9 -11.43 -4.57 -1.38
CA GLU A 9 -11.17 -4.42 0.06
C GLU A 9 -10.02 -3.44 0.35
N HIS A 10 -8.99 -3.46 -0.50
CA HIS A 10 -7.84 -2.55 -0.39
C HIS A 10 -7.96 -1.29 -1.25
N ARG A 11 -9.17 -0.93 -1.71
CA ARG A 11 -9.39 0.19 -2.62
C ARG A 11 -8.80 1.54 -2.13
N PRO A 12 -8.92 1.93 -0.84
CA PRO A 12 -8.31 3.17 -0.34
C PRO A 12 -6.78 3.19 -0.50
N ALA A 13 -6.09 2.09 -0.18
CA ALA A 13 -4.64 2.02 -0.31
C ALA A 13 -4.19 2.08 -1.77
N ILE A 14 -4.93 1.42 -2.67
CA ILE A 14 -4.69 1.48 -4.12
C ILE A 14 -4.87 2.91 -4.64
N GLU A 15 -5.89 3.62 -4.17
CA GLU A 15 -6.14 5.01 -4.56
C GLU A 15 -5.01 5.94 -4.09
N LEU A 16 -4.53 5.78 -2.85
CA LEU A 16 -3.40 6.56 -2.35
C LEU A 16 -2.15 6.35 -3.22
N LEU A 17 -1.86 5.10 -3.60
CA LEU A 17 -0.75 4.78 -4.48
C LEU A 17 -0.95 5.38 -5.88
N ARG A 18 -2.17 5.31 -6.43
CA ARG A 18 -2.53 5.90 -7.72
C ARG A 18 -2.28 7.40 -7.73
N LEU A 19 -2.75 8.13 -6.70
CA LEU A 19 -2.53 9.57 -6.56
C LEU A 19 -1.04 9.90 -6.45
N SER A 20 -0.30 9.19 -5.59
CA SER A 20 1.14 9.39 -5.43
C SER A 20 1.92 9.15 -6.73
N LEU A 21 1.52 8.16 -7.53
CA LEU A 21 2.17 7.88 -8.82
C LEU A 21 1.85 8.94 -9.88
N HIS A 22 0.65 9.54 -9.85
CA HIS A 22 0.32 10.68 -10.70
C HIS A 22 1.13 11.92 -10.32
N ASP A 23 1.27 12.21 -9.02
CA ASP A 23 2.07 13.33 -8.52
C ASP A 23 3.55 13.21 -8.90
N LEU A 24 4.05 11.98 -9.04
CA LEU A 24 5.41 11.67 -9.50
C LEU A 24 5.54 11.55 -11.03
N GLU A 25 4.47 11.81 -11.79
CA GLU A 25 4.41 11.64 -13.25
C GLU A 25 4.88 10.24 -13.71
N SER A 26 4.59 9.22 -12.90
CA SER A 26 5.06 7.86 -13.15
C SER A 26 4.22 7.18 -14.24
N PRO A 27 4.83 6.50 -15.21
CA PRO A 27 4.10 5.74 -16.22
C PRO A 27 3.25 4.61 -15.61
N TYR A 28 3.57 4.16 -14.39
CA TYR A 28 2.81 3.15 -13.67
C TYR A 28 1.48 3.67 -13.12
N ALA A 29 1.25 4.99 -13.08
CA ALA A 29 -0.03 5.56 -12.68
C ALA A 29 -1.17 5.06 -13.59
N HIS A 30 -0.90 4.92 -14.89
CA HIS A 30 -1.87 4.42 -15.87
C HIS A 30 -2.30 2.97 -15.63
N VAL A 31 -1.42 2.14 -15.08
CA VAL A 31 -1.78 0.77 -14.70
C VAL A 31 -2.80 0.80 -13.57
N LEU A 32 -2.59 1.66 -12.56
CA LEU A 32 -3.53 1.81 -11.46
C LEU A 32 -4.82 2.52 -11.88
N ASP A 33 -4.81 3.41 -12.87
CA ASP A 33 -6.03 3.95 -13.46
C ASP A 33 -6.89 2.84 -14.08
N ALA A 34 -6.27 1.94 -14.84
CA ALA A 34 -6.96 0.81 -15.45
C ALA A 34 -7.53 -0.16 -14.40
N VAL A 35 -6.75 -0.48 -13.36
CA VAL A 35 -7.23 -1.32 -12.25
C VAL A 35 -8.38 -0.63 -11.51
N ALA A 36 -8.23 0.66 -11.18
CA ALA A 36 -9.25 1.46 -10.50
C ALA A 36 -10.57 1.52 -11.27
N ALA A 37 -10.53 1.56 -12.60
CA ALA A 37 -11.72 1.55 -13.45
C ALA A 37 -12.49 0.22 -13.40
N CYS A 38 -11.84 -0.87 -12.98
CA CYS A 38 -12.46 -2.19 -12.84
C CYS A 38 -12.99 -2.47 -11.42
N LEU A 39 -12.78 -1.55 -10.46
CA LEU A 39 -13.20 -1.71 -9.07
C LEU A 39 -14.39 -0.80 -8.75
N PRO A 40 -15.16 -1.08 -7.68
CA PRO A 40 -16.20 -0.19 -7.21
C PRO A 40 -15.70 1.24 -6.98
N GLU A 41 -16.60 2.20 -7.17
CA GLU A 41 -16.31 3.61 -6.88
C GLU A 41 -16.00 3.83 -5.40
N LEU A 42 -15.15 4.83 -5.13
CA LEU A 42 -14.82 5.23 -3.76
C LEU A 42 -16.03 5.82 -3.05
N THR A 43 -16.40 5.19 -1.93
CA THR A 43 -17.38 5.73 -1.00
C THR A 43 -16.81 6.91 -0.22
N THR A 44 -17.66 7.63 0.51
CA THR A 44 -17.21 8.68 1.45
C THR A 44 -16.24 8.12 2.49
N ARG A 45 -16.51 6.90 2.99
CA ARG A 45 -15.62 6.22 3.93
C ARG A 45 -14.25 5.95 3.33
N ASP A 46 -14.21 5.46 2.09
CA ASP A 46 -12.94 5.16 1.42
C ASP A 46 -12.07 6.41 1.27
N ARG A 47 -12.68 7.54 0.92
CA ARG A 47 -11.98 8.83 0.79
C ARG A 47 -11.39 9.28 2.13
N SER A 48 -12.13 9.12 3.22
CA SER A 48 -11.61 9.42 4.56
C SER A 48 -10.45 8.50 4.95
N GLU A 49 -10.49 7.22 4.56
CA GLU A 49 -9.35 6.31 4.77
C GLU A 49 -8.13 6.68 3.92
N VAL A 50 -8.32 7.12 2.67
CA VAL A 50 -7.23 7.65 1.82
C VAL A 50 -6.55 8.84 2.51
N GLU A 51 -7.34 9.81 2.98
CA GLU A 51 -6.82 10.99 3.69
C GLU A 51 -6.10 10.63 4.98
N ARG A 52 -6.62 9.65 5.73
CA ARG A 52 -5.99 9.13 6.94
C ARG A 52 -4.65 8.49 6.62
N LEU A 53 -4.59 7.59 5.64
CA LEU A 53 -3.36 6.92 5.22
C LEU A 53 -2.32 7.90 4.68
N ALA A 54 -2.74 8.91 3.91
CA ALA A 54 -1.84 9.95 3.42
C ALA A 54 -1.19 10.75 4.57
N ARG A 55 -1.94 10.97 5.65
CA ARG A 55 -1.47 11.73 6.82
C ARG A 55 -0.62 10.90 7.78
N GLU A 56 -1.04 9.68 8.06
CA GLU A 56 -0.42 8.80 9.05
C GLU A 56 0.73 7.97 8.46
N GLY A 57 0.82 7.90 7.14
CA GLY A 57 1.77 7.04 6.44
C GLY A 57 1.28 5.58 6.38
N PRO A 58 2.07 4.71 5.75
CA PRO A 58 1.76 3.28 5.70
C PRO A 58 1.75 2.68 7.12
N PRO A 59 0.95 1.63 7.35
CA PRO A 59 0.98 0.91 8.61
C PRO A 59 2.36 0.31 8.89
N GLU A 60 2.64 0.01 10.16
CA GLU A 60 3.90 -0.58 10.58
C GLU A 60 4.19 -1.89 9.84
N GLU A 61 5.39 -1.99 9.26
CA GLU A 61 5.80 -3.17 8.49
C GLU A 61 6.18 -4.30 9.44
N ALA A 62 5.39 -5.37 9.45
CA ALA A 62 5.65 -6.58 10.24
C ALA A 62 6.57 -7.59 9.52
N VAL A 63 6.90 -7.35 8.26
CA VAL A 63 7.74 -8.24 7.44
C VAL A 63 9.22 -7.97 7.75
N GLY A 64 10.04 -9.03 7.80
CA GLY A 64 11.50 -8.90 7.99
C GLY A 64 11.93 -8.53 9.42
N LEU A 65 11.01 -8.58 10.39
CA LEU A 65 11.34 -8.41 11.82
C LEU A 65 12.12 -9.60 12.38
N GLU A 66 12.01 -10.75 11.74
CA GLU A 66 12.73 -11.96 12.11
C GLU A 66 14.10 -12.00 11.41
N PRO A 67 15.16 -12.33 12.16
CA PRO A 67 16.46 -12.69 11.61
C PRO A 67 16.37 -13.65 10.41
N TYR A 68 16.89 -13.24 9.26
CA TYR A 68 17.11 -14.17 8.16
C TYR A 68 18.42 -14.94 8.40
N GLY A 69 18.36 -16.02 9.17
CA GLY A 69 19.50 -16.92 9.38
C GLY A 69 19.63 -17.47 10.81
N PRO A 70 20.51 -18.47 11.02
CA PRO A 70 20.77 -19.01 12.35
C PRO A 70 21.32 -17.92 13.28
N PRO A 71 20.96 -17.92 14.57
CA PRO A 71 21.28 -16.84 15.53
C PRO A 71 22.78 -16.53 15.64
N GLU A 72 23.64 -17.49 15.32
CA GLU A 72 25.10 -17.36 15.31
C GLU A 72 25.64 -16.41 14.22
N ALA A 73 24.87 -16.16 13.16
CA ALA A 73 25.24 -15.27 12.05
C ALA A 73 24.71 -13.83 12.21
N MET A 74 24.06 -13.52 13.34
CA MET A 74 23.44 -12.22 13.57
C MET A 74 24.43 -11.20 14.12
N PRO A 75 24.57 -10.01 13.50
CA PRO A 75 25.34 -8.92 14.11
C PRO A 75 24.61 -8.42 15.36
N THR A 76 25.32 -8.38 16.48
CA THR A 76 24.80 -7.83 17.74
C THR A 76 24.63 -6.31 17.61
N GLY A 77 23.42 -5.91 17.22
CA GLY A 77 22.92 -4.55 17.35
C GLY A 77 23.28 -3.61 16.21
N ALA A 78 22.24 -3.12 15.52
CA ALA A 78 22.08 -1.70 15.21
C ALA A 78 20.64 -1.41 14.76
N ARG A 79 19.84 -0.85 15.66
CA ARG A 79 18.90 0.24 15.30
C ARG A 79 19.30 1.44 16.16
N ALA A 80 19.79 2.48 15.48
CA ALA A 80 19.75 3.87 15.92
C ALA A 80 18.54 4.52 15.25
#